data_AF-A0A2Z3GVY7-F1
#
_entry.id   AF-A0A2Z3GVY7-F1
#
_cell.length_a   1.000
_cell.length_b   1.000
_cell.length_c   1.000
_cell.angle_alpha   90.00
_cell.angle_beta   90.00
_cell.angle_gamma   90.00
#
_symmetry.space_group_name_H-M   'P 1'
#
loop_
_entity.id
_entity.type
_entity.pdbx_description
1 polymer ?
#
loop_
_entity_poly.entity_id
_entity_poly.type
_entity_poly.pdbx_seq_one_letter_code
_entity_poly.pdbx_strand_id
1 'polypeptide(L)'
;MADKLTQQVLDALTRAAAEPTGLPLYAGKADLGLFPNVAGAKPAAQKCLAEDLVRVVGADPKSKTPRDLYGLTDKGWEYLLAAVNPKQVLEDFVRVLEARQGEVTDLLATARRMADSLQGLRDAVSRVLPAVTAVRVREALPSVAAPRVEEPVSEFVPSTHAGVPEAPALSPFLLRGGVEEGLLPAPALAPAVLAHLAEHTGPTDCPLPELFRALAQTAALTIGEFHDCLRELHSEGRVSLPQWTGPLYALPEPQYALLIGHGIAYYASLREAGVREITGSALYGS
;
A
#
# COMPACT_ATOMS: atom_id res chain seq x y z
N MET A 1 -1.16 -31.62 39.64
CA MET A 1 -1.80 -31.97 38.37
C MET A 1 -2.71 -30.81 38.02
N ALA A 2 -2.50 -30.14 36.88
CA ALA A 2 -3.39 -29.06 36.44
C ALA A 2 -4.68 -29.68 35.88
N ASP A 3 -5.83 -29.12 36.25
CA ASP A 3 -7.11 -29.54 35.68
C ASP A 3 -7.09 -29.36 34.16
N LYS A 4 -7.64 -30.33 33.44
CA LYS A 4 -7.72 -30.32 31.97
C LYS A 4 -8.40 -29.04 31.43
N LEU A 5 -9.38 -28.51 32.17
CA LEU A 5 -10.05 -27.26 31.83
C LEU A 5 -9.10 -26.06 31.89
N THR A 6 -8.25 -25.99 32.92
CA THR A 6 -7.24 -24.92 33.06
C THR A 6 -6.24 -24.98 31.91
N GLN A 7 -5.77 -26.17 31.52
CA GLN A 7 -4.89 -26.32 30.36
C GLN A 7 -5.55 -25.83 29.06
N GLN A 8 -6.82 -26.17 28.84
CA GLN A 8 -7.55 -25.70 27.66
C GLN A 8 -7.75 -24.18 27.63
N VAL A 9 -7.95 -23.55 28.80
CA VAL A 9 -8.00 -22.09 28.92
C VAL A 9 -6.64 -21.50 28.56
N LEU A 10 -5.56 -22.00 29.15
CA LEU A 10 -4.21 -21.47 28.88
C LEU A 10 -3.81 -21.63 27.41
N ASP A 11 -4.07 -22.80 26.81
CA ASP A 11 -3.80 -23.03 25.39
C ASP A 11 -4.57 -22.04 24.49
N ALA A 12 -5.83 -21.75 24.84
CA ALA A 12 -6.65 -20.79 24.10
C ALA A 12 -6.14 -19.35 24.26
N LEU A 13 -5.75 -18.95 25.48
CA LEU A 13 -5.17 -17.63 25.75
C LEU A 13 -3.83 -17.45 25.04
N THR A 14 -2.94 -18.46 25.04
CA THR A 14 -1.68 -18.40 24.29
C THR A 14 -1.92 -18.21 22.79
N ARG A 15 -2.94 -18.88 22.20
CA ARG A 15 -3.32 -18.66 20.80
C ARG A 15 -3.92 -17.27 20.55
N ALA A 16 -4.75 -16.78 21.47
CA ALA A 16 -5.27 -15.41 21.39
C ALA A 16 -4.15 -14.37 21.45
N ALA A 17 -3.10 -14.65 22.23
CA ALA A 17 -1.94 -13.79 22.36
C ALA A 17 -1.20 -13.69 21.02
N ALA A 18 -0.94 -14.84 20.40
CA ALA A 18 -0.28 -14.94 19.09
C ALA A 18 -1.03 -14.26 17.93
N GLU A 19 -2.34 -14.03 18.07
CA GLU A 19 -3.23 -13.53 17.02
C GLU A 19 -3.91 -12.21 17.43
N PRO A 20 -3.21 -11.06 17.30
CA PRO A 20 -3.71 -9.77 17.81
C PRO A 20 -4.96 -9.26 17.06
N THR A 21 -5.20 -9.75 15.84
CA THR A 21 -6.41 -9.44 15.06
C THR A 21 -7.64 -10.20 15.55
N GLY A 22 -7.47 -11.13 16.49
CA GLY A 22 -8.50 -11.99 17.03
C GLY A 22 -8.74 -13.26 16.21
N LEU A 23 -9.28 -14.27 16.89
CA LEU A 23 -9.64 -15.57 16.31
C LEU A 23 -11.11 -15.90 16.58
N PRO A 24 -11.77 -16.72 15.75
CA PRO A 24 -13.10 -17.21 16.07
C PRO A 24 -13.06 -18.03 17.36
N LEU A 25 -14.15 -17.95 18.14
CA LEU A 25 -14.22 -18.64 19.44
C LEU A 25 -14.01 -20.16 19.30
N TYR A 26 -14.56 -20.76 18.25
CA TYR A 26 -14.41 -22.19 17.95
C TYR A 26 -13.77 -22.40 16.57
N ALA A 27 -12.91 -23.41 16.48
CA ALA A 27 -12.25 -23.79 15.24
C ALA A 27 -13.26 -24.21 14.15
N GLY A 28 -13.00 -23.77 12.92
CA GLY A 28 -13.70 -24.19 11.72
C GLY A 28 -13.12 -25.47 11.12
N LYS A 29 -13.58 -25.85 9.92
CA LYS A 29 -12.96 -26.95 9.16
C LYS A 29 -11.58 -26.57 8.60
N ALA A 30 -11.42 -25.31 8.21
CA ALA A 30 -10.18 -24.77 7.64
C ALA A 30 -9.49 -23.76 8.58
N ASP A 31 -10.26 -23.07 9.42
CA ASP A 31 -9.75 -21.98 10.25
C ASP A 31 -9.48 -22.45 11.68
N LEU A 32 -8.33 -22.03 12.21
CA LEU A 32 -8.00 -22.20 13.62
C LEU A 32 -8.89 -21.29 14.46
N GLY A 33 -9.37 -21.79 15.60
CA GLY A 33 -10.09 -21.00 16.59
C GLY A 33 -9.42 -21.08 17.95
N LEU A 34 -9.86 -20.24 18.88
CA LEU A 34 -9.36 -20.23 20.26
C LEU A 34 -9.58 -21.61 20.91
N PHE A 35 -10.76 -22.17 20.72
CA PHE A 35 -11.13 -23.49 21.23
C PHE A 35 -11.33 -24.49 20.10
N PRO A 36 -10.90 -25.77 20.28
CA PRO A 36 -11.27 -26.81 19.34
C PRO A 36 -12.79 -27.04 19.35
N ASN A 37 -13.37 -27.38 18.20
CA ASN A 37 -14.81 -27.64 18.07
C ASN A 37 -15.17 -29.05 18.59
N VAL A 38 -14.90 -29.29 19.88
CA VAL A 38 -15.22 -30.52 20.60
C VAL A 38 -16.06 -30.19 21.82
N ALA A 39 -16.98 -31.08 22.20
CA ALA A 39 -17.90 -30.83 23.31
C ALA A 39 -17.20 -30.46 24.62
N GLY A 40 -16.00 -31.02 24.87
CA GLY A 40 -15.21 -30.75 26.07
C GLY A 40 -14.60 -29.34 26.15
N ALA A 41 -14.56 -28.58 25.06
CA ALA A 41 -13.97 -27.23 25.07
C ALA A 41 -14.98 -26.12 25.40
N LYS A 42 -16.29 -26.41 25.35
CA LYS A 42 -17.36 -25.44 25.63
C LYS A 42 -17.28 -24.87 27.05
N PRO A 43 -17.02 -25.65 28.12
CA PRO A 43 -16.90 -25.09 29.47
C PRO A 43 -15.71 -24.14 29.61
N ALA A 44 -14.59 -24.44 28.95
CA ALA A 44 -13.41 -23.56 28.95
C ALA A 44 -13.70 -22.23 28.23
N ALA A 45 -14.35 -22.29 27.07
CA ALA A 45 -14.79 -21.10 26.33
C ALA A 45 -15.77 -20.24 27.15
N GLN A 46 -16.76 -20.87 27.78
CA GLN A 46 -17.72 -20.18 28.65
C GLN A 46 -17.02 -19.53 29.85
N LYS A 47 -16.03 -20.20 30.46
CA LYS A 47 -15.24 -19.62 31.55
C LYS A 47 -14.49 -18.37 31.10
N CYS A 48 -13.80 -18.41 29.95
CA CYS A 48 -13.07 -17.25 29.44
C CYS A 48 -13.98 -16.04 29.17
N LEU A 49 -15.21 -16.28 28.70
CA LEU A 49 -16.20 -15.22 28.49
C LEU A 49 -16.77 -14.70 29.81
N ALA A 50 -17.08 -15.60 30.75
CA ALA A 50 -17.65 -15.23 32.05
C ALA A 50 -16.66 -14.43 32.92
N GLU A 51 -15.37 -14.76 32.85
CA GLU A 51 -14.31 -14.08 33.57
C GLU A 51 -13.71 -12.88 32.81
N ASP A 52 -14.27 -12.53 31.64
CA ASP A 52 -13.82 -11.39 30.83
C ASP A 52 -12.32 -11.50 30.45
N LEU A 53 -11.85 -12.72 30.18
CA LEU A 53 -10.47 -13.00 29.74
C LEU A 53 -10.30 -12.77 28.24
N VAL A 54 -11.39 -12.84 27.49
CA VAL A 54 -11.43 -12.59 26.04
C VAL A 54 -12.62 -11.70 25.71
N ARG A 55 -12.45 -10.82 24.72
CA ARG A 55 -13.49 -9.91 24.22
C ARG A 55 -13.58 -9.93 22.71
N VAL A 56 -14.70 -9.49 22.16
CA VAL A 56 -14.86 -9.29 20.72
C VAL A 56 -14.00 -8.10 20.28
N VAL A 57 -13.11 -8.33 19.31
CA VAL A 57 -12.22 -7.31 18.72
C VAL A 57 -12.75 -6.85 17.36
N GLY A 58 -13.50 -7.70 16.65
CA GLY A 58 -14.09 -7.37 15.37
C GLY A 58 -14.98 -8.50 14.84
N ALA A 59 -15.46 -8.33 13.60
CA ALA A 59 -16.17 -9.37 12.86
C ALA A 59 -15.28 -9.88 11.71
N ASP A 60 -15.30 -11.18 11.47
CA ASP A 60 -14.58 -11.80 10.36
C ASP A 60 -15.19 -11.39 9.02
N PRO A 61 -14.48 -10.62 8.16
CA PRO A 61 -15.00 -10.20 6.87
C PRO A 61 -15.00 -11.32 5.83
N LYS A 62 -14.29 -12.44 6.07
CA LYS A 62 -14.08 -13.50 5.08
C LYS A 62 -15.18 -14.57 5.11
N SER A 63 -15.95 -14.66 6.19
CA SER A 63 -16.95 -15.70 6.35
C SER A 63 -18.33 -15.28 5.80
N LYS A 64 -18.99 -16.18 5.06
CA LYS A 64 -20.37 -15.98 4.56
C LYS A 64 -21.36 -15.70 5.70
N THR A 65 -21.07 -16.22 6.89
CA THR A 65 -21.80 -15.91 8.12
C THR A 65 -20.90 -15.02 8.98
N PRO A 66 -21.33 -13.81 9.37
CA PRO A 66 -20.52 -12.96 10.24
C PRO A 66 -20.21 -13.71 11.53
N ARG A 67 -18.92 -13.84 11.83
CA ARG A 67 -18.43 -14.47 13.06
C ARG A 67 -17.64 -13.44 13.84
N ASP A 68 -17.88 -13.37 15.14
CA ASP A 68 -17.12 -12.51 16.02
C ASP A 68 -15.71 -13.07 16.21
N LEU A 69 -14.72 -12.20 16.09
CA LEU A 69 -13.32 -12.46 16.38
C LEU A 69 -13.02 -12.04 17.82
N TYR A 70 -12.43 -12.95 18.58
CA TYR A 70 -12.12 -12.76 19.99
C TYR A 70 -10.62 -12.58 20.18
N GLY A 71 -10.25 -11.59 20.99
CA GLY A 71 -8.87 -11.34 21.42
C GLY A 71 -8.77 -11.22 22.94
N LEU A 72 -7.54 -11.21 23.46
CA LEU A 72 -7.27 -11.07 24.88
C LEU A 72 -7.69 -9.71 25.43
N THR A 73 -8.22 -9.71 26.64
CA THR A 73 -8.36 -8.51 27.48
C THR A 73 -7.11 -8.34 28.34
N ASP A 74 -7.00 -7.20 29.04
CA ASP A 74 -5.92 -6.96 30.00
C ASP A 74 -5.94 -7.99 31.13
N LYS A 75 -7.14 -8.37 31.60
CA LYS A 75 -7.33 -9.45 32.60
C LYS A 75 -6.87 -10.81 32.06
N GLY A 76 -7.16 -11.10 30.79
CA GLY A 76 -6.69 -12.31 30.13
C GLY A 76 -5.16 -12.38 30.09
N TRP A 77 -4.50 -11.24 29.83
CA TRP A 77 -3.05 -11.12 29.84
C TRP A 77 -2.45 -11.35 31.23
N GLU A 78 -3.00 -10.70 32.25
CA GLU A 78 -2.58 -10.89 33.64
C GLU A 78 -2.73 -12.37 34.07
N TYR A 79 -3.87 -12.99 33.74
CA TYR A 79 -4.12 -14.40 34.02
C TYR A 79 -3.11 -15.32 33.32
N LEU A 80 -2.82 -15.07 32.03
CA LEU A 80 -1.87 -15.85 31.25
C LEU A 80 -0.45 -15.74 31.83
N LEU A 81 0.01 -14.52 32.15
CA LEU A 81 1.35 -14.27 32.69
C LEU A 81 1.52 -14.77 34.12
N ALA A 82 0.45 -14.81 34.91
CA ALA A 82 0.48 -15.40 36.25
C ALA A 82 0.58 -16.94 36.20
N ALA A 83 -0.04 -17.57 35.19
CA ALA A 83 -0.13 -19.01 35.07
C ALA A 83 1.02 -19.65 34.27
N VAL A 84 1.63 -18.91 33.33
CA VAL A 84 2.66 -19.40 32.41
C VAL A 84 3.96 -18.64 32.62
N ASN A 85 5.09 -19.32 32.47
CA ASN A 85 6.40 -18.66 32.51
C ASN A 85 6.46 -17.61 31.36
N PRO A 86 6.74 -16.33 31.65
CA PRO A 86 6.75 -15.27 30.64
C PRO A 86 7.75 -15.56 29.51
N LYS A 87 8.83 -16.30 29.79
CA LYS A 87 9.79 -16.71 28.77
C LYS A 87 9.16 -17.62 27.71
N GLN A 88 8.32 -18.56 28.11
CA GLN A 88 7.65 -19.48 27.18
C GLN A 88 6.71 -18.71 26.25
N VAL A 89 5.96 -17.76 26.80
CA VAL A 89 5.05 -16.91 26.01
C VAL A 89 5.82 -16.10 24.96
N LEU A 90 6.99 -15.54 25.33
CA LEU A 90 7.86 -14.83 24.39
C LEU A 90 8.45 -15.75 23.31
N GLU A 91 8.86 -16.96 23.67
CA GLU A 91 9.35 -17.95 22.69
C GLU A 91 8.25 -18.35 21.69
N ASP A 92 7.02 -18.55 22.16
CA ASP A 92 5.87 -18.82 21.31
C ASP A 92 5.57 -17.63 20.38
N PHE A 93 5.68 -16.40 20.89
CA PHE A 93 5.56 -15.18 20.09
C PHE A 93 6.58 -15.08 18.97
N VAL A 94 7.86 -15.30 19.30
CA VAL A 94 8.94 -15.29 18.31
C VAL A 94 8.69 -16.33 17.23
N ARG A 95 8.29 -17.55 17.61
CA ARG A 95 7.96 -18.61 16.64
C ARG A 95 6.83 -18.21 15.70
N VAL A 96 5.79 -17.55 16.19
CA VAL A 96 4.68 -17.07 15.36
C VAL A 96 5.14 -15.94 14.42
N LEU A 97 5.97 -15.01 14.90
CA LEU A 97 6.54 -13.95 14.07
C LEU A 97 7.42 -14.51 12.96
N GLU A 98 8.28 -15.48 13.25
CA GLU A 98 9.12 -16.15 12.26
C GLU A 98 8.29 -16.89 11.20
N ALA A 99 7.22 -17.59 11.62
CA ALA A 99 6.30 -18.26 10.70
C ALA A 99 5.62 -17.24 9.76
N ARG A 100 5.09 -16.14 10.31
CA ARG A 100 4.48 -15.06 9.52
C ARG A 100 5.47 -14.37 8.59
N GLN A 101 6.72 -14.19 9.02
CA GLN A 101 7.77 -13.64 8.18
C GLN A 101 8.04 -14.54 6.96
N GLY A 102 7.99 -15.87 7.14
CA GLY A 102 8.05 -16.84 6.06
C GLY A 102 6.90 -16.65 5.06
N GLU A 103 5.67 -16.59 5.56
CA GLU A 103 4.46 -16.38 4.71
C GLU A 103 4.53 -15.06 3.91
N VAL A 104 5.00 -13.97 4.53
CA VAL A 104 5.19 -12.68 3.84
C VAL A 104 6.25 -12.80 2.74
N THR A 105 7.33 -13.53 3.00
CA THR A 105 8.38 -13.78 2.02
C THR A 105 7.85 -14.56 0.81
N ASP A 106 7.03 -15.59 1.06
CA ASP A 106 6.37 -16.39 0.01
C ASP A 106 5.37 -15.57 -0.82
N LEU A 107 4.58 -14.72 -0.16
CA LEU A 107 3.65 -13.81 -0.82
C LEU A 107 4.41 -12.83 -1.74
N LEU A 108 5.52 -12.27 -1.26
CA LEU A 108 6.35 -11.35 -2.01
C LEU A 108 7.01 -12.06 -3.21
N ALA A 109 7.49 -13.29 -3.04
CA ALA A 109 8.01 -14.11 -4.13
C ALA A 109 6.92 -14.38 -5.20
N THR A 110 5.68 -14.65 -4.77
CA THR A 110 4.54 -14.82 -5.66
C THR A 110 4.21 -13.54 -6.43
N ALA A 111 4.18 -12.40 -5.75
CA ALA A 111 3.93 -11.09 -6.37
C ALA A 111 5.01 -10.74 -7.42
N ARG A 112 6.29 -11.01 -7.12
CA ARG A 112 7.39 -10.83 -8.09
C ARG A 112 7.20 -11.69 -9.34
N ARG A 113 6.85 -12.97 -9.16
CA ARG A 113 6.57 -13.88 -10.28
C ARG A 113 5.41 -13.39 -11.15
N MET A 114 4.36 -12.83 -10.53
CA MET A 114 3.25 -12.22 -11.27
C MET A 114 3.69 -10.99 -12.06
N ALA A 115 4.52 -10.12 -11.46
CA ALA A 115 5.08 -8.96 -12.13
C ALA A 115 5.94 -9.35 -13.36
N ASP A 116 6.81 -10.34 -13.20
CA ASP A 116 7.63 -10.87 -14.29
C ASP A 116 6.77 -11.44 -15.43
N SER A 117 5.69 -12.15 -15.09
CA SER A 117 4.74 -12.69 -16.08
C SER A 117 4.02 -11.59 -16.85
N LEU A 118 3.59 -10.51 -16.17
CA LEU A 118 2.94 -9.37 -16.81
C LEU A 118 3.92 -8.62 -17.73
N GLN A 119 5.17 -8.48 -17.30
CA GLN A 119 6.21 -7.88 -18.11
C GLN A 119 6.50 -8.72 -19.36
N GLY A 120 6.58 -10.05 -19.23
CA GLY A 120 6.73 -10.95 -20.38
C GLY A 120 5.55 -10.87 -21.37
N LEU A 121 4.32 -10.72 -20.87
CA LEU A 121 3.14 -10.51 -21.72
C LEU A 121 3.22 -9.18 -22.48
N ARG A 122 3.61 -8.10 -21.80
CA ARG A 122 3.82 -6.77 -22.42
C ARG A 122 4.86 -6.85 -23.54
N ASP A 123 5.96 -7.55 -23.32
CA ASP A 123 7.02 -7.71 -24.31
C ASP A 123 6.53 -8.52 -25.52
N ALA A 124 5.76 -9.59 -25.29
CA ALA A 124 5.14 -10.38 -26.36
C ALA A 124 4.16 -9.55 -27.20
N VAL A 125 3.28 -8.78 -26.55
CA VAL A 125 2.34 -7.86 -27.24
C VAL A 125 3.13 -6.84 -28.08
N SER A 126 4.18 -6.25 -27.52
CA SER A 126 5.01 -5.27 -28.21
C SER A 126 5.71 -5.83 -29.46
N ARG A 127 6.03 -7.14 -29.47
CA ARG A 127 6.59 -7.82 -30.65
C ARG A 127 5.55 -8.14 -31.72
N VAL A 128 4.32 -8.46 -31.33
CA VAL A 128 3.23 -8.86 -32.26
C VAL A 128 2.55 -7.65 -32.88
N LEU A 129 2.45 -6.54 -32.15
CA LEU A 129 1.74 -5.33 -32.57
C LEU A 129 2.21 -4.80 -33.95
N PRO A 130 3.52 -4.69 -34.26
CA PRO A 130 3.98 -4.26 -35.58
C PRO A 130 3.55 -5.20 -36.71
N ALA A 131 3.55 -6.52 -36.48
CA ALA A 131 3.17 -7.50 -37.48
C ALA A 131 1.68 -7.42 -37.83
N VAL A 132 0.81 -7.26 -36.82
CA VAL A 132 -0.64 -7.12 -37.01
C VAL A 132 -0.98 -5.80 -37.72
N THR A 133 -0.29 -4.71 -37.37
CA THR A 133 -0.46 -3.42 -38.05
C THR A 133 -0.05 -3.48 -39.53
N ALA A 134 1.07 -4.16 -39.84
CA ALA A 134 1.54 -4.31 -41.23
C ALA A 134 0.58 -5.14 -42.11
N VAL A 135 -0.04 -6.18 -41.55
CA VAL A 135 -1.03 -7.01 -42.27
C VAL A 135 -2.28 -6.19 -42.62
N ARG A 136 -2.82 -5.40 -41.67
CA ARG A 136 -4.00 -4.56 -41.93
C ARG A 136 -3.77 -3.50 -43.00
N VAL A 137 -2.57 -2.90 -43.06
CA VAL A 137 -2.25 -1.88 -44.08
C VAL A 137 -2.18 -2.48 -45.50
N ARG A 138 -1.79 -3.75 -45.64
CA ARG A 138 -1.75 -4.43 -46.94
C ARG A 138 -3.12 -4.83 -47.47
N GLU A 139 -4.08 -5.12 -46.59
CA GLU A 139 -5.44 -5.50 -46.99
C GLU A 139 -6.27 -4.29 -47.47
N ALA A 140 -5.91 -3.07 -47.05
CA ALA A 140 -6.61 -1.83 -47.39
C ALA A 140 -6.20 -1.18 -48.74
N LEU A 141 -5.37 -1.83 -49.56
CA LEU A 141 -4.95 -1.32 -50.88
C LEU A 141 -5.48 -2.19 -52.05
N PRO A 142 -6.78 -2.15 -52.37
CA PRO A 142 -7.24 -2.45 -53.72
C PRO A 142 -7.06 -1.20 -54.60
N SER A 143 -6.10 -1.33 -55.52
CA SER A 143 -6.00 -0.67 -56.83
C SER A 143 -7.21 0.20 -57.24
N VAL A 144 -7.16 1.50 -56.98
CA VAL A 144 -7.99 2.50 -57.67
C VAL A 144 -7.28 2.91 -58.95
N ALA A 145 -7.53 2.16 -60.03
CA ALA A 145 -7.36 2.67 -61.38
C ALA A 145 -8.61 3.48 -61.72
N ALA A 146 -8.47 4.80 -61.84
CA ALA A 146 -9.50 5.67 -62.42
C ALA A 146 -9.61 5.40 -63.94
N PRO A 147 -10.80 5.63 -64.53
CA PRO A 147 -10.93 6.90 -65.25
C PRO A 147 -12.24 7.65 -64.99
N ARG A 148 -12.11 8.98 -65.11
CA ARG A 148 -13.13 10.03 -65.15
C ARG A 148 -14.24 9.75 -66.16
N VAL A 149 -15.49 9.97 -65.75
CA VAL A 149 -16.56 10.53 -66.59
C VAL A 149 -17.38 11.50 -65.74
N GLU A 150 -17.71 12.65 -66.32
CA GLU A 150 -18.35 13.83 -65.76
C GLU A 150 -19.85 13.65 -65.45
N GLU A 151 -20.36 14.57 -64.61
CA GLU A 151 -21.73 14.97 -64.17
C GLU A 151 -22.96 14.66 -65.08
N PRO A 152 -24.26 14.77 -64.66
CA PRO A 152 -24.83 15.66 -63.60
C PRO A 152 -26.00 15.13 -62.72
N VAL A 153 -26.24 15.91 -61.65
CA VAL A 153 -27.49 16.23 -60.91
C VAL A 153 -28.66 15.22 -60.88
N SER A 154 -29.02 14.73 -59.69
CA SER A 154 -30.43 14.53 -59.32
C SER A 154 -30.64 14.64 -57.81
N GLU A 155 -31.51 15.58 -57.45
CA GLU A 155 -32.10 15.77 -56.14
C GLU A 155 -32.75 14.48 -55.62
N PHE A 156 -32.51 14.14 -54.35
CA PHE A 156 -33.52 13.45 -53.54
C PHE A 156 -33.32 13.73 -52.06
N VAL A 157 -34.40 14.22 -51.43
CA VAL A 157 -34.51 14.68 -50.05
C VAL A 157 -34.93 13.50 -49.12
N PRO A 158 -35.16 13.67 -47.79
CA PRO A 158 -34.55 12.86 -46.76
C PRO A 158 -35.49 11.78 -46.17
N SER A 159 -34.96 10.61 -45.82
CA SER A 159 -35.71 9.64 -45.00
C SER A 159 -35.01 9.39 -43.69
N THR A 160 -35.55 10.08 -42.69
CA THR A 160 -35.45 9.84 -41.26
C THR A 160 -35.78 8.39 -40.94
N HIS A 161 -34.81 7.59 -40.51
CA HIS A 161 -35.08 6.41 -39.71
C HIS A 161 -34.14 6.35 -38.51
N ALA A 162 -34.76 6.58 -37.36
CA ALA A 162 -34.26 6.36 -36.03
C ALA A 162 -33.75 4.92 -35.87
N GLY A 163 -32.59 4.80 -35.23
CA GLY A 163 -31.98 3.52 -34.88
C GLY A 163 -30.66 3.75 -34.18
N VAL A 164 -30.70 4.40 -33.02
CA VAL A 164 -29.56 4.46 -32.09
C VAL A 164 -29.43 3.08 -31.46
N PRO A 165 -28.34 2.31 -31.67
CA PRO A 165 -28.03 1.20 -30.79
C PRO A 165 -27.56 1.79 -29.47
N GLU A 166 -28.44 1.65 -28.48
CA GLU A 166 -28.22 1.88 -27.06
C GLU A 166 -26.89 1.28 -26.62
N ALA A 167 -25.97 2.16 -26.23
CA ALA A 167 -24.70 1.80 -25.63
C ALA A 167 -24.95 1.03 -24.32
N PRO A 168 -24.20 -0.05 -24.03
CA PRO A 168 -24.27 -0.68 -22.73
C PRO A 168 -23.82 0.35 -21.70
N ALA A 169 -24.74 0.73 -20.81
CA ALA A 169 -24.51 1.57 -19.66
C ALA A 169 -23.39 0.95 -18.81
N LEU A 170 -22.16 1.43 -19.01
CA LEU A 170 -21.11 1.35 -18.03
C LEU A 170 -21.56 2.23 -16.87
N SER A 171 -22.15 1.58 -15.87
CA SER A 171 -22.42 2.17 -14.57
C SER A 171 -21.19 2.96 -14.13
N PRO A 172 -21.28 4.28 -13.91
CA PRO A 172 -20.28 4.96 -13.11
C PRO A 172 -20.45 4.36 -11.73
N PHE A 173 -19.52 3.47 -11.35
CA PHE A 173 -19.33 3.12 -9.97
C PHE A 173 -19.09 4.43 -9.23
N LEU A 174 -20.15 4.91 -8.60
CA LEU A 174 -20.11 5.95 -7.61
C LEU A 174 -19.13 5.47 -6.53
N LEU A 175 -17.87 5.90 -6.65
CA LEU A 175 -17.02 6.17 -5.50
C LEU A 175 -17.64 7.34 -4.74
N ARG A 176 -18.80 7.06 -4.15
CA ARG A 176 -19.47 7.86 -3.13
C ARG A 176 -19.15 7.18 -1.81
N GLY A 177 -17.88 7.28 -1.43
CA GLY A 177 -17.35 6.97 -0.11
C GLY A 177 -16.71 8.24 0.43
N GLY A 178 -17.54 9.25 0.66
CA GLY A 178 -17.12 10.47 1.33
C GLY A 178 -16.77 10.14 2.78
N VAL A 179 -15.47 10.07 3.04
CA VAL A 179 -14.86 10.54 4.28
C VAL A 179 -13.90 11.63 3.84
N GLU A 180 -14.46 12.83 3.68
CA GLU A 180 -13.71 14.10 3.71
C GLU A 180 -13.22 14.31 5.16
N GLU A 181 -12.39 13.39 5.64
CA GLU A 181 -11.83 13.44 6.99
C GLU A 181 -10.34 13.75 6.86
N GLY A 182 -10.03 15.05 6.93
CA GLY A 182 -8.71 15.50 7.37
C GLY A 182 -7.59 15.57 6.34
N LEU A 183 -7.90 15.78 5.06
CA LEU A 183 -6.86 16.24 4.13
C LEU A 183 -6.57 17.70 4.46
N LEU A 184 -5.44 17.97 5.12
CA LEU A 184 -4.96 19.35 5.25
C LEU A 184 -4.87 19.94 3.83
N PRO A 185 -5.37 21.15 3.59
CA PRO A 185 -5.21 21.78 2.30
C PRO A 185 -3.71 21.89 2.02
N ALA A 186 -3.27 21.45 0.83
CA ALA A 186 -1.89 21.54 0.33
C ALA A 186 -1.07 22.77 0.78
N PRO A 187 -1.62 24.01 0.88
CA PRO A 187 -0.89 25.17 1.41
C PRO A 187 -0.36 25.04 2.85
N ALA A 188 -0.88 24.13 3.67
CA ALA A 188 -0.44 23.94 5.06
C ALA A 188 0.79 23.03 5.19
N LEU A 189 1.14 22.26 4.15
CA LEU A 189 2.24 21.30 4.21
C LEU A 189 3.62 21.96 4.13
N ALA A 190 3.78 22.94 3.24
CA ALA A 190 5.03 23.67 3.06
C ALA A 190 5.59 24.30 4.35
N PRO A 191 4.81 25.06 5.16
CA PRO A 191 5.32 25.60 6.41
C PRO A 191 5.68 24.52 7.44
N ALA A 192 4.96 23.39 7.46
CA ALA A 192 5.27 22.27 8.35
C ALA A 192 6.60 21.59 8.00
N VAL A 193 6.86 21.37 6.70
CA VAL A 193 8.16 20.85 6.21
C VAL A 193 9.30 21.75 6.67
N LEU A 194 9.16 23.06 6.48
CA LEU A 194 10.21 24.02 6.83
C LEU A 194 10.43 24.15 8.33
N ALA A 195 9.35 24.11 9.12
CA ALA A 195 9.46 24.09 10.58
C ALA A 195 10.23 22.85 11.06
N HIS A 196 9.90 21.67 10.52
CA HIS A 196 10.59 20.43 10.89
C HIS A 196 12.07 20.45 10.48
N LEU A 197 12.40 20.92 9.28
CA LEU A 197 13.79 21.07 8.84
C LEU A 197 14.56 22.12 9.67
N ALA A 198 13.88 23.13 10.22
CA ALA A 198 14.51 24.14 11.09
C ALA A 198 14.80 23.60 12.49
N GLU A 199 13.94 22.71 12.99
CA GLU A 199 14.11 22.03 14.27
C GLU A 199 15.14 20.89 14.20
N HIS A 200 15.44 20.39 13.00
CA HIS A 200 16.44 19.33 12.81
C HIS A 200 17.86 19.86 13.09
N THR A 201 18.39 19.54 14.27
CA THR A 201 19.74 19.97 14.71
C THR A 201 20.84 18.94 14.41
N GLY A 202 20.59 17.98 13.51
CA GLY A 202 21.55 16.93 13.17
C GLY A 202 22.77 17.47 12.40
N PRO A 203 23.96 16.84 12.55
CA PRO A 203 25.13 17.16 11.72
C PRO A 203 24.97 16.73 10.26
N THR A 204 23.93 15.93 9.97
CA THR A 204 23.61 15.41 8.65
C THR A 204 22.25 15.93 8.20
N ASP A 205 22.08 16.06 6.89
CA ASP A 205 20.79 16.37 6.26
C ASP A 205 19.69 15.38 6.72
N CYS A 206 18.44 15.84 6.77
CA CYS A 206 17.31 15.04 7.25
C CYS A 206 16.89 14.02 6.18
N PRO A 207 16.82 12.71 6.48
CA PRO A 207 16.39 11.71 5.50
C PRO A 207 14.88 11.81 5.22
N LEU A 208 14.50 11.69 3.95
CA LEU A 208 13.09 11.84 3.52
C LEU A 208 12.07 10.93 4.24
N PRO A 209 12.37 9.65 4.57
CA PRO A 209 11.43 8.82 5.34
C PRO A 209 11.14 9.35 6.74
N GLU A 210 12.13 9.96 7.40
CA GLU A 210 11.97 10.53 8.74
C GLU A 210 11.09 11.77 8.69
N LEU A 211 11.40 12.68 7.77
CA LEU A 211 10.60 13.87 7.49
C LEU A 211 9.14 13.51 7.16
N PHE A 212 8.92 12.51 6.31
CA PHE A 212 7.56 12.06 5.98
C PHE A 212 6.80 11.54 7.21
N ARG A 213 7.43 10.67 8.02
CA ARG A 213 6.79 10.09 9.23
C ARG A 213 6.48 11.16 10.28
N ALA A 214 7.32 12.19 10.41
CA ALA A 214 7.05 13.30 11.31
C ALA A 214 5.79 14.08 10.88
N LEU A 215 5.66 14.36 9.58
CA LEU A 215 4.51 15.09 9.03
C LEU A 215 3.23 14.25 9.02
N ALA A 216 3.33 12.96 8.68
CA ALA A 216 2.21 12.03 8.62
C ALA A 216 1.56 11.75 10.01
N GLN A 217 2.23 12.07 11.11
CA GLN A 217 1.62 12.03 12.45
C GLN A 217 0.59 13.14 12.66
N THR A 218 0.76 14.27 11.97
CA THR A 218 -0.09 15.45 12.12
C THR A 218 -1.24 15.50 11.11
N ALA A 219 -1.13 14.76 10.01
CA ALA A 219 -2.13 14.73 8.95
C ALA A 219 -2.08 13.44 8.13
N ALA A 220 -3.19 13.07 7.50
CA ALA A 220 -3.25 11.98 6.52
C ALA A 220 -2.54 12.41 5.22
N LEU A 221 -1.21 12.30 5.21
CA LEU A 221 -0.35 12.74 4.09
C LEU A 221 0.00 11.55 3.19
N THR A 222 -0.24 11.68 1.89
CA THR A 222 0.24 10.69 0.92
C THR A 222 1.68 10.98 0.49
N ILE A 223 2.40 9.94 0.04
CA ILE A 223 3.78 10.09 -0.46
C ILE A 223 3.83 11.04 -1.68
N GLY A 224 2.80 11.02 -2.54
CA GLY A 224 2.71 11.89 -3.71
C GLY A 224 2.64 13.37 -3.34
N GLU A 225 1.73 13.74 -2.42
CA GLU A 225 1.59 15.12 -1.93
C GLU A 225 2.86 15.63 -1.25
N PHE A 226 3.48 14.76 -0.45
CA PHE A 226 4.77 15.05 0.17
C PHE A 226 5.85 15.36 -0.88
N HIS A 227 5.98 14.51 -1.90
CA HIS A 227 6.95 14.67 -2.98
C HIS A 227 6.69 15.92 -3.81
N ASP A 228 5.44 16.24 -4.09
CA ASP A 228 5.06 17.43 -4.86
C ASP A 228 5.38 18.72 -4.09
N CYS A 229 5.09 18.75 -2.78
CA CYS A 229 5.46 19.86 -1.91
C CYS A 229 6.99 20.06 -1.84
N LEU A 230 7.78 18.97 -1.77
CA LEU A 230 9.24 19.08 -1.80
C LEU A 230 9.78 19.60 -3.14
N ARG A 231 9.18 19.19 -4.27
CA ARG A 231 9.53 19.71 -5.59
C ARG A 231 9.26 21.20 -5.70
N GLU A 232 8.11 21.66 -5.19
CA GLU A 232 7.75 23.07 -5.14
C GLU A 232 8.74 23.86 -4.28
N LEU A 233 8.97 23.45 -3.03
CA LEU A 233 9.93 24.10 -2.12
C LEU A 233 11.36 24.15 -2.67
N HIS A 234 11.79 23.11 -3.39
CA HIS A 234 13.09 23.08 -4.05
C HIS A 234 13.15 24.03 -5.25
N SER A 235 12.08 24.10 -6.05
CA SER A 235 11.98 25.06 -7.17
C SER A 235 11.99 26.52 -6.71
N GLU A 236 11.43 26.78 -5.52
CA GLU A 236 11.50 28.09 -4.84
C GLU A 236 12.86 28.36 -4.19
N GLY A 237 13.75 27.36 -4.13
CA GLY A 237 15.05 27.46 -3.49
C GLY A 237 15.00 27.54 -1.96
N ARG A 238 13.92 27.09 -1.33
CA ARG A 238 13.75 27.09 0.14
C ARG A 238 14.34 25.85 0.81
N VAL A 239 14.40 24.74 0.08
CA VAL A 239 14.96 23.46 0.53
C VAL A 239 16.03 23.01 -0.46
N SER A 240 17.14 22.48 0.07
CA SER A 240 18.16 21.77 -0.67
C SER A 240 17.86 20.27 -0.65
N LEU A 241 18.01 19.60 -1.79
CA LEU A 241 17.76 18.17 -1.95
C LEU A 241 19.01 17.49 -2.52
N PRO A 242 20.01 17.17 -1.66
CA PRO A 242 21.26 16.56 -2.10
C PRO A 242 21.03 15.26 -2.86
N GLN A 243 21.75 15.08 -3.96
CA GLN A 243 21.70 13.86 -4.74
C GLN A 243 22.36 12.72 -3.97
N TRP A 244 21.69 11.57 -3.94
CA TRP A 244 22.21 10.31 -3.43
C TRP A 244 23.41 9.87 -4.28
N THR A 245 24.57 9.72 -3.63
CA THR A 245 25.83 9.33 -4.27
C THR A 245 26.14 7.83 -4.13
N GLY A 246 25.38 7.11 -3.31
CA GLY A 246 25.55 5.66 -3.12
C GLY A 246 24.96 4.83 -4.26
N PRO A 247 25.24 3.52 -4.30
CA PRO A 247 24.59 2.63 -5.25
C PRO A 247 23.10 2.49 -4.92
N LEU A 248 22.27 2.29 -5.96
CA LEU A 248 20.81 2.23 -5.83
C LEU A 248 20.33 1.09 -4.90
N TYR A 249 21.06 -0.03 -4.86
CA TYR A 249 20.73 -1.17 -4.00
C TYR A 249 21.01 -0.93 -2.51
N ALA A 250 21.77 0.12 -2.18
CA ALA A 250 22.06 0.49 -0.78
C ALA A 250 21.10 1.57 -0.26
N LEU A 251 20.15 2.04 -1.09
CA LEU A 251 19.20 3.07 -0.72
C LEU A 251 18.17 2.51 0.28
N PRO A 252 18.12 3.02 1.52
CA PRO A 252 17.13 2.55 2.49
C PRO A 252 15.75 3.06 2.09
N GLU A 253 14.74 2.19 2.11
CA GLU A 253 13.34 2.58 1.84
C GLU A 253 13.17 3.42 0.55
N PRO A 254 13.51 2.85 -0.62
CA PRO A 254 13.60 3.57 -1.89
C PRO A 254 12.29 4.25 -2.31
N GLN A 255 11.15 3.85 -1.77
CA GLN A 255 9.84 4.46 -2.02
C GLN A 255 9.74 5.94 -1.60
N TYR A 256 10.58 6.41 -0.66
CA TYR A 256 10.59 7.83 -0.24
C TYR A 256 11.55 8.69 -1.06
N ALA A 257 12.43 8.06 -1.84
CA ALA A 257 13.41 8.78 -2.63
C ALA A 257 12.70 9.58 -3.73
N LEU A 258 13.19 10.79 -3.96
CA LEU A 258 12.58 11.75 -4.87
C LEU A 258 13.44 11.90 -6.14
N LEU A 259 12.83 11.78 -7.31
CA LEU A 259 13.51 12.08 -8.57
C LEU A 259 13.50 13.58 -8.83
N ILE A 260 14.69 14.18 -8.98
CA ILE A 260 14.88 15.60 -9.31
C ILE A 260 15.79 15.71 -10.54
N GLY A 261 15.19 16.07 -11.67
CA GLY A 261 15.86 15.97 -12.97
C GLY A 261 16.29 14.54 -13.24
N HIS A 262 17.60 14.33 -13.40
CA HIS A 262 18.22 13.01 -13.56
C HIS A 262 18.75 12.36 -12.27
N GLY A 263 18.68 13.07 -11.13
CA GLY A 263 19.22 12.63 -9.85
C GLY A 263 18.14 12.05 -8.95
N ILE A 264 18.56 11.18 -8.03
CA ILE A 264 17.73 10.69 -6.92
C ILE A 264 18.15 11.47 -5.68
N ALA A 265 17.23 12.15 -5.04
CA ALA A 265 17.43 12.79 -3.74
C ALA A 265 16.85 11.91 -2.63
N TYR A 266 17.59 11.80 -1.53
CA TYR A 266 17.17 11.03 -0.35
C TYR A 266 17.21 11.84 0.96
N TYR A 267 17.83 13.01 0.90
CA TYR A 267 17.97 13.90 2.04
C TYR A 267 17.39 15.26 1.69
N ALA A 268 16.97 15.99 2.73
CA ALA A 268 16.49 17.35 2.65
C ALA A 268 17.14 18.22 3.73
N SER A 269 17.46 19.45 3.39
CA SER A 269 17.94 20.46 4.34
C SER A 269 17.42 21.84 3.98
N LEU A 270 17.34 22.72 4.97
CA LEU A 270 17.01 24.12 4.74
C LEU A 270 18.12 24.79 3.94
N ARG A 271 17.73 25.52 2.89
CA ARG A 271 18.67 26.40 2.22
C ARG A 271 18.79 27.69 3.02
N GLU A 272 19.96 27.98 3.56
CA GLU A 272 20.19 29.27 4.21
C GLU A 272 19.99 30.40 3.19
N ALA A 273 19.05 31.31 3.46
CA ALA A 273 18.63 32.37 2.56
C ALA A 273 19.71 33.45 2.26
N GLY A 274 20.98 33.20 2.59
CA GLY A 274 22.04 34.22 2.61
C GLY A 274 23.30 33.91 1.81
N VAL A 275 23.54 32.68 1.38
CA VAL A 275 24.77 32.34 0.64
C VAL A 275 24.42 32.07 -0.82
N ARG A 276 24.35 33.13 -1.63
CA ARG A 276 24.45 32.97 -3.09
C ARG A 276 25.80 32.32 -3.36
N GLU A 277 25.78 31.04 -3.76
CA GLU A 277 26.95 30.35 -4.32
C GLU A 277 27.48 31.13 -5.52
N ILE A 278 28.47 31.99 -5.26
CA ILE A 278 29.38 32.51 -6.27
C ILE A 278 30.51 31.48 -6.35
N THR A 279 30.23 30.29 -6.87
CA THR A 279 31.28 29.31 -7.17
C THR A 279 30.86 28.46 -8.35
N GLY A 280 31.52 28.69 -9.49
CA GLY A 280 31.53 27.72 -10.58
C GLY A 280 31.30 28.23 -12.00
N SER A 281 31.86 29.39 -12.40
CA SER A 281 32.04 29.66 -13.84
C SER A 281 33.15 30.67 -14.16
N ALA A 282 34.36 30.38 -13.71
CA ALA A 282 35.57 30.94 -14.30
C ALA A 282 36.74 30.01 -13.97
N LEU A 283 37.67 29.85 -14.92
CA LEU A 283 38.87 28.98 -14.91
C LEU A 283 38.74 27.67 -15.71
N TYR A 284 38.41 27.79 -16.99
CA TYR A 284 39.14 27.06 -18.04
C TYR A 284 39.31 27.98 -19.24
N GLY A 285 40.52 28.49 -19.41
CA GLY A 285 40.86 29.41 -20.49
C GLY A 285 42.28 29.94 -20.33
N SER A 286 43.28 29.10 -20.59
CA SER A 286 44.56 29.38 -21.25
C SER A 286 45.41 28.11 -21.25
#